data_AF-A0A896YSZ1-F1
#
_entry.id   AF-A0A896YSZ1-F1
#
_cell.length_a   1.000
_cell.length_b   1.000
_cell.length_c   1.000
_cell.angle_alpha   90.00
_cell.angle_beta   90.00
_cell.angle_gamma   90.00
#
_symmetry.space_group_name_H-M   'P 1'
#
loop_
_entity.id
_entity.type
_entity.pdbx_description
1 polymer ?
#
loop_
_entity_poly.entity_id
_entity_poly.type
_entity_poly.pdbx_seq_one_letter_code
_entity_poly.pdbx_strand_id
1 'polypeptide(L)'
;MKSERSRFDFADYFLVILNFILTIFQLYLILKLLIIIGDWEILNTSLDIFFISFPPVKVYKDITNYQELRNDLNRVAGVYAFENQINKKQYIGSSINMYSRVQEHVKKYTNNWGSSNAALQNAFSKYGLHNFHLIIYFILTDPTVVLSAIETEIISPLRGLSIVYIILQE
;
A
#
# COMPACT_ATOMS: atom_id res chain seq x y z
N MET A 1 -1.42 53.68 -1.88
CA MET A 1 -1.32 52.33 -1.24
C MET A 1 0.15 52.01 -1.00
N LYS A 2 0.59 51.95 0.26
CA LYS A 2 1.86 51.28 0.61
C LYS A 2 1.54 49.80 0.83
N SER A 3 2.36 48.90 0.28
CA SER A 3 2.21 47.45 0.51
C SER A 3 2.92 47.05 1.80
N GLU A 4 2.15 46.66 2.81
CA GLU A 4 2.68 45.98 3.99
C GLU A 4 3.04 44.54 3.61
N ARG A 5 4.25 44.35 3.08
CA ARG A 5 4.88 43.02 3.11
C ARG A 5 5.41 42.80 4.52
N SER A 6 4.69 42.01 5.30
CA SER A 6 5.21 41.41 6.53
C SER A 6 6.55 40.76 6.23
N ARG A 7 7.62 41.25 6.87
CA ARG A 7 8.93 40.59 6.89
C ARG A 7 8.94 39.71 8.13
N PHE A 8 8.78 38.40 7.95
CA PHE A 8 9.15 37.43 8.98
C PHE A 8 10.63 37.63 9.32
N ASP A 9 10.93 37.79 10.60
CA ASP A 9 12.29 37.99 11.08
C ASP A 9 13.00 36.64 11.26
N PHE A 10 14.32 36.65 11.38
CA PHE A 10 15.13 35.45 11.65
C PHE A 10 14.67 34.73 12.93
N ALA A 11 14.17 35.48 13.92
CA ALA A 11 13.56 34.93 15.13
C ALA A 11 12.32 34.06 14.83
N ASP A 12 11.46 34.48 13.90
CA ASP A 12 10.26 33.72 13.53
C ASP A 12 10.64 32.39 12.85
N TYR A 13 11.62 32.44 11.93
CA TYR A 13 12.15 31.24 11.29
C TYR A 13 12.79 30.28 12.29
N PHE A 14 13.57 30.79 13.25
CA PHE A 14 14.17 29.99 14.30
C PHE A 14 13.11 29.32 15.19
N LEU A 15 12.06 30.06 15.57
CA LEU A 15 10.93 29.53 16.34
C LEU A 15 10.15 28.46 15.56
N VAL A 16 9.93 28.63 14.26
CA VAL A 16 9.28 27.60 13.41
C VAL A 16 10.13 26.33 13.36
N ILE A 17 11.45 26.45 13.14
CA ILE A 17 12.37 25.30 13.11
C ILE A 17 12.43 24.59 14.46
N LEU A 18 12.49 25.35 15.56
CA LEU A 18 12.52 24.81 16.92
C LEU A 18 11.23 24.05 17.25
N ASN A 19 10.06 24.61 16.92
CA ASN A 19 8.78 23.93 17.10
C ASN A 19 8.71 22.63 16.28
N PHE A 20 9.17 22.65 15.02
CA PHE A 20 9.22 21.45 14.18
C PHE A 20 10.08 20.33 14.78
N ILE A 21 11.27 20.67 15.29
CA ILE A 21 12.17 19.72 15.99
C ILE A 21 11.49 19.15 17.25
N LEU A 22 10.82 20.00 18.05
CA LEU A 22 10.10 19.57 19.24
C LEU A 22 8.93 18.63 18.90
N THR A 23 8.19 18.89 17.81
CA THR A 23 7.11 18.01 17.33
C THR A 23 7.64 16.63 16.91
N ILE A 24 8.76 16.57 16.17
CA ILE A 24 9.40 15.29 15.80
C ILE A 24 9.84 14.52 17.06
N PHE A 25 10.40 15.21 18.06
CA PHE A 25 10.82 14.60 19.32
C PHE A 25 9.62 14.04 20.12
N GLN A 26 8.51 14.78 20.19
CA GLN A 26 7.27 14.30 20.82
C GLN A 26 6.70 13.06 20.11
N LEU A 27 6.68 13.05 18.77
CA LEU A 27 6.22 11.90 17.99
C LEU A 27 7.10 10.65 18.24
N TYR A 28 8.42 10.83 18.33
CA TYR A 28 9.35 9.75 18.69
C TYR A 28 9.07 9.17 20.09
N LEU A 29 8.80 10.03 21.08
CA LEU A 29 8.47 9.58 22.44
C LEU A 29 7.14 8.81 22.48
N ILE A 30 6.13 9.24 21.73
CA ILE A 30 4.84 8.53 21.62
C ILE A 30 5.04 7.15 21.00
N LEU A 31 5.80 7.04 19.90
CA LEU A 31 6.12 5.76 19.27
C LEU A 31 6.89 4.82 20.21
N LYS A 32 7.88 5.35 20.95
CA LYS A 32 8.59 4.62 22.01
C LYS A 32 7.63 4.11 23.09
N LEU A 33 6.68 4.95 23.53
CA LEU A 33 5.71 4.59 24.56
C LEU A 33 4.80 3.44 24.08
N LEU A 34 4.24 3.54 22.87
CA LEU A 34 3.38 2.51 22.28
C LEU A 34 4.09 1.15 22.16
N ILE A 35 5.37 1.14 21.79
CA ILE A 35 6.19 -0.09 21.76
C ILE A 35 6.39 -0.68 23.17
N ILE A 36 6.57 0.15 24.19
CA ILE A 36 6.76 -0.29 25.59
C ILE A 36 5.48 -0.86 26.20
N ILE A 37 4.31 -0.27 25.89
CA ILE A 37 3.01 -0.74 26.39
C ILE A 37 2.66 -2.12 25.78
N GLY A 38 3.26 -2.48 24.64
CA GLY A 38 3.01 -3.75 23.96
C GLY A 38 1.63 -3.82 23.30
N ASP A 39 0.94 -2.68 23.21
CA ASP A 39 -0.38 -2.55 22.61
C ASP A 39 -0.27 -2.46 21.08
N TRP A 40 -0.04 -3.62 20.48
CA TRP A 40 -0.01 -3.79 19.03
C TRP A 40 -1.35 -3.48 18.38
N GLU A 41 -2.46 -3.46 19.13
CA GLU A 41 -3.80 -3.16 18.61
C GLU A 41 -3.93 -1.66 18.30
N ILE A 42 -3.43 -0.79 19.18
CA ILE A 42 -3.34 0.67 18.94
C ILE A 42 -2.35 0.99 17.80
N LEU A 43 -1.21 0.31 17.73
CA LEU A 43 -0.24 0.51 16.64
C LEU A 43 -0.78 0.06 15.28
N ASN A 44 -1.44 -1.10 15.23
CA ASN A 44 -2.15 -1.56 14.03
C ASN A 44 -3.24 -0.56 13.64
N THR A 45 -4.10 -0.13 14.58
CA THR A 45 -5.15 0.87 14.33
C THR A 45 -4.59 2.19 13.78
N SER A 46 -3.45 2.65 14.30
CA SER A 46 -2.80 3.88 13.84
C SER A 46 -2.26 3.76 12.41
N LEU A 47 -1.74 2.57 12.06
CA LEU A 47 -1.28 2.26 10.71
C LEU A 47 -2.44 1.99 9.75
N ASP A 48 -3.53 1.36 10.20
CA ASP A 48 -4.78 1.25 9.44
C ASP A 48 -5.31 2.64 9.09
N ILE A 49 -5.30 3.59 10.03
CA ILE A 49 -5.65 5.00 9.79
C ILE A 49 -4.71 5.64 8.74
N PHE A 50 -3.41 5.31 8.78
CA PHE A 50 -2.45 5.78 7.77
C PHE A 50 -2.71 5.18 6.38
N PHE A 51 -3.07 3.89 6.28
CA PHE A 51 -3.45 3.26 5.00
C PHE A 51 -4.83 3.67 4.50
N ILE A 52 -5.78 3.99 5.40
CA ILE A 52 -7.05 4.67 5.08
C ILE A 52 -6.76 6.08 4.51
N SER A 53 -5.67 6.74 4.93
CA SER A 53 -5.23 8.02 4.37
C SER A 53 -4.62 7.92 2.96
N PHE A 54 -4.40 6.72 2.43
CA PHE A 54 -4.11 6.47 1.02
C PHE A 54 -5.35 5.88 0.33
N PRO A 55 -6.33 6.71 -0.09
CA PRO A 55 -7.49 6.23 -0.81
C PRO A 55 -7.04 5.48 -2.08
N PRO A 56 -7.65 4.32 -2.40
CA PRO A 56 -7.22 3.53 -3.54
C PRO A 56 -7.44 4.30 -4.84
N VAL A 57 -6.41 4.31 -5.71
CA VAL A 57 -6.42 4.98 -7.01
C VAL A 57 -7.55 4.44 -7.90
N LYS A 58 -7.77 3.12 -7.88
CA LYS A 58 -8.90 2.45 -8.54
C LYS A 58 -9.22 1.13 -7.86
N VAL A 59 -10.49 0.73 -7.89
CA VAL A 59 -10.97 -0.58 -7.41
C VAL A 59 -11.78 -1.26 -8.51
N TYR A 60 -11.38 -2.47 -8.89
CA TYR A 60 -12.12 -3.34 -9.80
C TYR A 60 -12.88 -4.39 -8.98
N LYS A 61 -14.21 -4.35 -9.07
CA LYS A 61 -15.09 -5.30 -8.37
C LYS A 61 -15.16 -6.66 -9.09
N ASP A 62 -15.11 -6.64 -10.42
CA ASP A 62 -15.01 -7.83 -11.25
C ASP A 62 -13.60 -7.97 -11.79
N ILE A 63 -12.81 -8.85 -11.17
CA ILE A 63 -11.44 -9.15 -11.58
C ILE A 63 -11.34 -10.13 -12.75
N THR A 64 -12.48 -10.55 -13.32
CA THR A 64 -12.57 -11.33 -14.56
C THR A 64 -12.85 -10.48 -15.81
N ASN A 65 -13.13 -9.18 -15.64
CA ASN A 65 -13.24 -8.23 -16.75
C ASN A 65 -11.84 -7.89 -17.34
N TYR A 66 -11.25 -8.87 -18.03
CA TYR A 66 -9.90 -8.74 -18.59
C TYR A 66 -9.74 -7.59 -19.57
N GLN A 67 -10.81 -7.12 -20.22
CA GLN A 67 -10.73 -6.02 -21.19
C GLN A 67 -10.51 -4.67 -20.48
N GLU A 68 -11.24 -4.40 -19.39
CA GLU A 68 -11.02 -3.21 -18.57
C GLU A 68 -9.62 -3.26 -17.91
N LEU A 69 -9.30 -4.37 -17.25
CA LEU A 69 -7.99 -4.58 -16.63
C LEU A 69 -6.82 -4.40 -17.61
N ARG A 70 -6.99 -4.84 -18.87
CA ARG A 70 -5.96 -4.67 -19.91
C ARG A 70 -5.84 -3.23 -20.38
N ASN A 71 -6.95 -2.51 -20.51
CA ASN A 71 -6.91 -1.11 -20.93
C ASN A 71 -6.18 -0.25 -19.91
N ASP A 72 -6.41 -0.51 -18.61
CA ASP A 72 -5.94 0.36 -17.54
C ASP A 72 -4.58 -0.04 -16.93
N LEU A 73 -4.21 -1.33 -16.98
CA LEU A 73 -3.04 -1.86 -16.25
C LEU A 73 -1.92 -2.43 -17.14
N ASN A 74 -2.13 -2.52 -18.46
CA ASN A 74 -1.14 -3.10 -19.37
C ASN A 74 0.04 -2.16 -19.60
N ARG A 75 1.26 -2.65 -19.30
CA ARG A 75 2.49 -1.84 -19.26
C ARG A 75 2.46 -0.72 -18.21
N VAL A 76 1.55 -0.81 -17.24
CA VAL A 76 1.52 0.09 -16.09
C VAL A 76 2.20 -0.60 -14.91
N ALA A 77 3.20 0.07 -14.37
CA ALA A 77 3.93 -0.37 -13.20
C ALA A 77 3.25 0.17 -11.93
N GLY A 78 3.29 -0.56 -10.81
CA GLY A 78 2.63 -0.14 -9.58
C GLY A 78 2.49 -1.18 -8.49
N VAL A 79 1.69 -0.83 -7.49
CA VAL A 79 1.34 -1.65 -6.31
C VAL A 79 -0.17 -1.85 -6.28
N TYR A 80 -0.58 -3.10 -6.12
CA TYR A 80 -1.97 -3.55 -6.12
C TYR A 80 -2.24 -4.53 -4.98
N ALA A 81 -3.51 -4.78 -4.69
CA ALA A 81 -3.92 -5.81 -3.74
C ALA A 81 -5.15 -6.59 -4.21
N PHE A 82 -5.21 -7.88 -3.84
CA PHE A 82 -6.44 -8.67 -3.89
C PHE A 82 -7.07 -8.67 -2.49
N GLU A 83 -8.16 -7.91 -2.30
CA GLU A 83 -8.89 -7.87 -1.03
C GLU A 83 -10.04 -8.89 -1.03
N ASN A 84 -9.99 -9.83 -0.09
CA ASN A 84 -11.08 -10.75 0.18
C ASN A 84 -12.25 -10.00 0.86
N GLN A 85 -13.42 -9.98 0.23
CA GLN A 85 -14.58 -9.24 0.71
C GLN A 85 -15.28 -9.87 1.92
N ILE A 86 -15.03 -11.16 2.20
CA ILE A 86 -15.63 -11.88 3.34
C ILE A 86 -14.88 -11.59 4.64
N ASN A 87 -13.54 -11.60 4.62
CA ASN A 87 -12.69 -11.51 5.81
C ASN A 87 -11.73 -10.31 5.83
N LYS A 88 -11.78 -9.45 4.80
CA LYS A 88 -10.97 -8.23 4.63
C LYS A 88 -9.45 -8.41 4.64
N LYS A 89 -8.96 -9.65 4.55
CA LYS A 89 -7.54 -9.92 4.33
C LYS A 89 -7.15 -9.57 2.91
N GLN A 90 -5.95 -9.00 2.78
CA GLN A 90 -5.38 -8.55 1.51
C GLN A 90 -4.08 -9.30 1.21
N TYR A 91 -3.94 -9.76 -0.02
CA TYR A 91 -2.62 -10.01 -0.62
C TYR A 91 -2.18 -8.71 -1.30
N ILE A 92 -0.95 -8.24 -1.04
CA ILE A 92 -0.38 -7.06 -1.69
C ILE A 92 0.75 -7.52 -2.62
N GLY A 93 0.71 -7.05 -3.87
CA GLY A 93 1.73 -7.32 -4.88
C GLY A 93 2.19 -6.04 -5.59
N SER A 94 3.35 -6.11 -6.24
CA SER A 94 3.85 -5.06 -7.12
C SER A 94 4.31 -5.65 -8.45
N SER A 95 4.36 -4.85 -9.51
CA SER A 95 4.92 -5.27 -10.79
C SER A 95 5.27 -4.09 -11.68
N ILE A 96 6.21 -4.27 -12.61
CA ILE A 96 6.42 -3.40 -13.77
C ILE A 96 5.31 -3.50 -14.83
N ASN A 97 4.49 -4.56 -14.78
CA ASN A 97 3.33 -4.73 -15.64
C ASN A 97 2.20 -5.40 -14.84
N MET A 98 1.44 -4.58 -14.11
CA MET A 98 0.38 -5.05 -13.21
C MET A 98 -0.62 -5.96 -13.92
N TYR A 99 -1.04 -5.64 -15.15
CA TYR A 99 -1.94 -6.52 -15.92
C TYR A 99 -1.38 -7.94 -16.09
N SER A 100 -0.08 -8.07 -16.41
CA SER A 100 0.55 -9.38 -16.60
C SER A 100 0.53 -10.20 -15.32
N ARG A 101 0.88 -9.58 -14.18
CA ARG A 101 0.95 -10.24 -12.87
C ARG A 101 -0.42 -10.62 -12.32
N VAL A 102 -1.39 -9.70 -12.42
CA VAL A 102 -2.80 -9.96 -12.08
C VAL A 102 -3.36 -11.10 -12.94
N GLN A 103 -3.16 -11.06 -14.26
CA GLN A 103 -3.65 -12.10 -15.15
C GLN A 103 -2.99 -13.46 -14.88
N GLU A 104 -1.71 -13.49 -14.52
CA GLU A 104 -1.00 -14.72 -14.16
C GLU A 104 -1.60 -15.36 -12.90
N HIS A 105 -1.85 -14.59 -11.83
CA HIS A 105 -2.51 -15.09 -10.62
C HIS A 105 -3.93 -15.63 -10.90
N VAL A 106 -4.71 -14.93 -11.71
CA VAL A 106 -6.07 -15.37 -12.07
C VAL A 106 -6.03 -16.62 -12.96
N LYS A 107 -5.16 -16.69 -13.97
CA LYS A 107 -5.01 -17.86 -14.85
C LYS A 107 -4.49 -19.10 -14.12
N LYS A 108 -3.54 -18.94 -13.19
CA LYS A 108 -3.03 -20.06 -12.37
C LYS A 108 -4.16 -20.69 -11.55
N TYR A 109 -5.05 -19.86 -11.00
CA TYR A 109 -6.26 -20.31 -10.32
C TYR A 109 -7.23 -21.03 -11.27
N THR A 110 -7.62 -20.42 -12.40
CA THR A 110 -8.61 -21.04 -13.31
C THR A 110 -8.13 -22.35 -13.94
N ASN A 111 -6.82 -22.50 -14.13
CA ASN A 111 -6.23 -23.64 -14.82
C ASN A 111 -5.65 -24.70 -13.85
N ASN A 112 -5.73 -24.49 -12.53
CA ASN A 112 -5.07 -25.29 -11.49
C ASN A 112 -3.55 -25.48 -11.75
N TRP A 113 -2.87 -24.43 -12.20
CA TRP A 113 -1.42 -24.46 -12.45
C TRP A 113 -0.64 -23.97 -11.23
N GLY A 114 0.57 -24.52 -11.04
CA GLY A 114 1.40 -24.29 -9.85
C GLY A 114 1.53 -22.82 -9.46
N SER A 115 1.36 -22.55 -8.16
CA SER A 115 1.21 -21.20 -7.63
C SER A 115 2.51 -20.40 -7.65
N SER A 116 2.43 -19.14 -8.11
CA SER A 116 3.42 -18.12 -7.77
C SER A 116 3.36 -17.70 -6.29
N ASN A 117 2.16 -17.62 -5.71
CA ASN A 117 1.96 -17.50 -4.28
C ASN A 117 0.91 -18.51 -3.79
N ALA A 118 1.33 -19.53 -3.04
CA ALA A 118 0.46 -20.62 -2.61
C ALA A 118 -0.70 -20.15 -1.72
N ALA A 119 -0.48 -19.14 -0.89
CA ALA A 119 -1.48 -18.71 0.08
C ALA A 119 -2.58 -17.84 -0.55
N LEU A 120 -2.26 -16.99 -1.54
CA LEU A 120 -3.26 -16.33 -2.38
C LEU A 120 -4.08 -17.35 -3.18
N GLN A 121 -3.43 -18.33 -3.80
CA GLN A 121 -4.13 -19.37 -4.57
C GLN A 121 -5.05 -20.22 -3.67
N ASN A 122 -4.59 -20.59 -2.47
CA ASN A 122 -5.43 -21.25 -1.46
C ASN A 122 -6.60 -20.37 -1.01
N ALA A 123 -6.43 -19.04 -0.95
CA ALA A 123 -7.52 -18.11 -0.64
C ALA A 123 -8.55 -18.02 -1.78
N PHE A 124 -8.10 -17.96 -3.04
CA PHE A 124 -9.00 -18.05 -4.20
C PHE A 124 -9.76 -19.39 -4.24
N SER A 125 -9.10 -20.52 -3.95
CA SER A 125 -9.74 -21.83 -3.86
C SER A 125 -10.74 -21.95 -2.70
N LYS A 126 -10.42 -21.35 -1.54
CA LYS A 126 -11.29 -21.42 -0.35
C LYS A 126 -12.52 -20.51 -0.44
N TYR A 127 -12.38 -19.32 -1.03
CA TYR A 127 -13.42 -18.28 -0.98
C TYR A 127 -14.03 -17.96 -2.36
N GLY A 128 -13.46 -18.45 -3.46
CA GLY A 128 -13.90 -18.15 -4.82
C GLY A 128 -13.46 -16.76 -5.29
N LEU A 129 -13.07 -16.67 -6.57
CA LEU A 129 -12.52 -15.43 -7.17
C LEU A 129 -13.48 -14.23 -7.11
N HIS A 130 -14.80 -14.48 -7.18
CA HIS A 130 -15.84 -13.45 -7.12
C HIS A 130 -15.94 -12.73 -5.77
N ASN A 131 -15.33 -13.28 -4.70
CA ASN A 131 -15.24 -12.65 -3.39
C ASN A 131 -13.96 -11.82 -3.22
N PHE A 132 -13.27 -11.46 -4.30
CA PHE A 132 -12.08 -10.61 -4.27
C PHE A 132 -12.25 -9.38 -5.17
N HIS A 133 -11.87 -8.22 -4.64
CA HIS A 133 -11.66 -7.02 -5.44
C HIS A 133 -10.17 -6.85 -5.74
N LEU A 134 -9.83 -6.31 -6.91
CA LEU A 134 -8.50 -5.79 -7.19
C LEU A 134 -8.45 -4.31 -6.86
N ILE A 135 -7.56 -3.94 -5.96
CA ILE A 135 -7.34 -2.56 -5.50
C ILE A 135 -6.00 -2.08 -6.05
N ILE A 136 -5.94 -0.88 -6.63
CA ILE A 136 -4.70 -0.22 -7.04
C ILE A 136 -4.36 0.85 -6.00
N TYR A 137 -3.22 0.72 -5.35
CA TYR A 137 -2.75 1.67 -4.35
C TYR A 137 -1.78 2.70 -4.94
N PHE A 138 -0.89 2.28 -5.84
CA PHE A 138 0.09 3.17 -6.46
C PHE A 138 0.29 2.84 -7.94
N ILE A 139 0.42 3.89 -8.77
CA ILE A 139 0.82 3.81 -10.18
C ILE A 139 2.15 4.53 -10.32
N LEU A 140 3.09 3.92 -11.04
CA LEU A 140 4.41 4.46 -11.31
C LEU A 140 4.43 4.99 -12.75
N THR A 141 4.49 6.31 -12.88
CA THR A 141 4.51 7.00 -14.17
C THR A 141 5.93 7.26 -14.70
N ASP A 142 6.96 7.12 -13.86
CA ASP A 142 8.36 7.32 -14.22
C ASP A 142 9.13 5.99 -14.29
N PRO A 143 9.68 5.60 -15.45
CA PRO A 143 10.42 4.34 -15.62
C PRO A 143 11.80 4.33 -14.93
N THR A 144 12.26 5.43 -14.34
CA THR A 144 13.52 5.48 -13.56
C THR A 144 13.36 5.03 -12.11
N VAL A 145 12.13 4.88 -11.60
CA VAL A 145 11.87 4.32 -10.26
C VAL A 145 12.15 2.82 -10.27
N VAL A 146 13.33 2.44 -9.80
CA VAL A 146 13.75 1.04 -9.69
C VAL A 146 12.88 0.32 -8.65
N LEU A 147 12.37 -0.86 -9.00
CA LEU A 147 11.55 -1.73 -8.12
C LEU A 147 12.12 -1.90 -6.70
N SER A 148 13.45 -1.91 -6.56
CA SER A 148 14.14 -2.02 -5.27
C SER A 148 13.79 -0.89 -4.28
N ALA A 149 13.58 0.34 -4.77
CA ALA A 149 13.15 1.46 -3.93
C ALA A 149 11.75 1.22 -3.37
N ILE A 150 10.84 0.68 -4.19
CA ILE A 150 9.44 0.38 -3.80
C ILE A 150 9.38 -0.77 -2.79
N GLU A 151 10.17 -1.82 -3.01
CA GLU A 151 10.29 -2.91 -2.05
C GLU A 151 10.82 -2.43 -0.69
N THR A 152 11.78 -1.50 -0.70
CA THR A 152 12.43 -0.99 0.51
C THR A 152 11.59 0.06 1.25
N GLU A 153 11.01 1.02 0.53
CA GLU A 153 10.36 2.20 1.10
C GLU A 153 8.86 2.04 1.34
N ILE A 154 8.15 1.28 0.49
CA ILE A 154 6.68 1.12 0.57
C ILE A 154 6.31 -0.25 1.10
N ILE A 155 6.89 -1.32 0.55
CA ILE A 155 6.50 -2.69 0.90
C ILE A 155 7.14 -3.12 2.23
N SER A 156 8.39 -2.75 2.51
CA SER A 156 9.06 -3.15 3.77
C SER A 156 8.30 -2.69 5.03
N PRO A 157 7.81 -1.44 5.15
CA PRO A 157 6.96 -1.04 6.28
C PRO A 157 5.64 -1.83 6.38
N LEU A 158 5.01 -2.13 5.24
CA LEU A 158 3.78 -2.95 5.17
C LEU A 158 3.97 -4.38 5.71
N ARG A 159 5.18 -4.95 5.62
CA ARG A 159 5.48 -6.31 6.09
C ARG A 159 5.41 -6.46 7.62
N GLY A 160 5.48 -5.36 8.37
CA GLY A 160 5.41 -5.36 9.84
C GLY A 160 4.00 -5.46 10.42
N LEU A 161 2.96 -5.38 9.58
CA LEU A 161 1.56 -5.29 10.02
C LEU A 161 0.86 -6.63 10.06
N SER A 162 0.30 -6.97 11.22
CA SER A 162 -0.41 -8.24 11.47
C SER A 162 -1.70 -8.40 10.65
N ILE A 163 -2.12 -7.36 9.93
CA ILE A 163 -3.32 -7.34 9.08
C ILE A 163 -2.96 -7.72 7.63
N VAL A 164 -1.71 -7.50 7.21
CA VAL A 164 -1.19 -7.80 5.87
C VAL A 164 -0.57 -9.21 5.84
N TYR A 165 -1.40 -10.22 6.06
CA TYR A 165 -0.96 -11.61 5.84
C TYR A 165 -0.86 -11.90 4.34
N ILE A 166 0.37 -11.75 3.81
CA ILE A 166 1.12 -12.66 2.92
C ILE A 166 2.02 -11.84 1.98
N ILE A 167 3.33 -12.11 2.06
CA ILE A 167 4.41 -11.42 1.34
C ILE A 167 5.03 -12.38 0.31
N LEU A 168 5.59 -11.82 -0.79
CA LEU A 168 6.49 -12.47 -1.78
C LEU A 168 5.83 -13.60 -2.61
N GLN A 169 6.24 -13.99 -3.80
CA GLN A 169 6.91 -13.35 -4.95
C GLN A 169 6.31 -14.09 -6.17
N GLU A 170 6.74 -13.98 -7.43
CA GLU A 170 7.61 -13.03 -8.13
C GLU A 170 7.22 -11.55 -7.90
#